data_AF-A0A6I5VKU2-F1
#
_entry.id   AF-A0A6I5VKU2-F1
#
_cell.length_a   1.000
_cell.length_b   1.000
_cell.length_c   1.000
_cell.angle_alpha   90.00
_cell.angle_beta   90.00
_cell.angle_gamma   90.00
#
_symmetry.space_group_name_H-M   'P 1'
#
loop_
_entity.id
_entity.type
_entity.pdbx_description
1 polymer ?
#
loop_
_entity_poly.entity_id
_entity_poly.type
_entity_poly.pdbx_seq_one_letter_code
_entity_poly.pdbx_strand_id
1 'polypeptide(L)'
;MHALPKRVLGAALLAGLAGIIAVPAQAGAEPASGPNPDGFTSCTGVRPKDPTTPMATANTRLTEAFREFGNGGGGWSNHGGWASSDGTYSVKLPGDHVAWLMNDTFLGPVNPDESLTNPGFIHGSILPAHLDGVPYTTITGGTHEAPASIASPPDAVNGDPWYWNGDGIMDGGKLRVFQGRIGQTDGPPPWNFGWLGSDIVTYTKDFTIDKITRTYGQPDGVNWGNELVSCGGYIYIYGIKDSAMHVARARVGQLIEHRWQFWTGDTWSSDPESSTAVTDDVGASYSVTPMNGQFVLTTTSAAIFTDHRIYVATAPTPVGPFTGRTAVYTAPEGGVGNLYAPYNVAAHPEISKPGELVVSYNVNSGNGDDLLADANNCRPRFVTIRFVRSAA
;
A
#
# COMPACT_ATOMS: atom_id res chain seq x y z
N MET A 1 -20.13 23.29 28.80
CA MET A 1 -20.07 21.87 29.19
C MET A 1 -20.95 21.06 28.23
N HIS A 2 -20.44 20.71 27.05
CA HIS A 2 -21.06 19.73 26.17
C HIS A 2 -19.95 18.78 25.72
N ALA A 3 -20.03 17.56 26.26
CA ALA A 3 -19.10 16.48 25.96
C ALA A 3 -19.42 15.93 24.57
N LEU A 4 -18.41 15.88 23.70
CA LEU A 4 -18.48 15.14 22.44
C LEU A 4 -18.54 13.63 22.74
N PRO A 5 -19.33 12.85 22.00
CA PRO A 5 -19.45 11.41 22.23
C PRO A 5 -18.17 10.69 21.80
N LYS A 6 -17.67 9.83 22.68
CA LYS A 6 -16.57 8.89 22.41
C LYS A 6 -16.97 7.97 21.26
N ARG A 7 -16.29 8.07 20.11
CA ARG A 7 -16.39 7.11 19.01
C ARG A 7 -15.36 6.01 19.25
N VAL A 8 -15.85 4.78 19.35
CA VAL A 8 -15.03 3.56 19.48
C VAL A 8 -14.54 3.18 18.08
N LEU A 9 -13.22 3.11 17.88
CA LEU A 9 -12.57 2.59 16.68
C LEU A 9 -12.30 1.07 16.84
N GLY A 10 -12.20 0.35 15.74
CA GLY A 10 -11.57 -0.96 15.59
C GLY A 10 -11.35 -1.27 14.10
N ALA A 11 -10.69 -2.38 13.70
CA ALA A 11 -10.46 -2.86 12.28
C ALA A 11 -10.69 -4.41 11.94
N ALA A 12 -11.37 -4.69 10.78
CA ALA A 12 -11.86 -5.85 9.93
C ALA A 12 -13.00 -6.94 10.19
N LEU A 13 -13.93 -7.09 9.21
CA LEU A 13 -14.31 -8.39 8.56
C LEU A 13 -15.17 -8.25 7.27
N LEU A 14 -14.67 -8.85 6.17
CA LEU A 14 -15.48 -9.41 5.07
C LEU A 14 -15.15 -10.90 5.03
N ALA A 15 -16.08 -11.75 5.46
CA ALA A 15 -16.04 -13.20 5.24
C ALA A 15 -17.37 -13.61 4.59
N GLY A 16 -17.32 -13.95 3.31
CA GLY A 16 -18.44 -14.55 2.59
C GLY A 16 -18.49 -16.05 2.85
N LEU A 17 -19.60 -16.52 3.42
CA LEU A 17 -19.93 -17.94 3.57
C LEU A 17 -20.72 -18.45 2.34
N ALA A 18 -20.33 -19.63 1.90
CA ALA A 18 -20.73 -20.31 0.66
C ALA A 18 -22.14 -20.94 0.68
N GLY A 19 -22.71 -21.10 -0.51
CA GLY A 19 -23.80 -22.03 -0.83
C GLY A 19 -23.38 -22.96 -1.98
N ILE A 20 -23.54 -24.27 -1.75
CA ILE A 20 -23.02 -25.42 -2.53
C ILE A 20 -24.01 -25.86 -3.64
N ILE A 21 -23.54 -26.41 -4.77
CA ILE A 21 -23.76 -27.79 -5.28
C ILE A 21 -22.97 -28.03 -6.60
N ALA A 22 -22.35 -29.21 -6.67
CA ALA A 22 -21.45 -29.82 -7.67
C ALA A 22 -22.18 -30.29 -8.97
N VAL A 23 -21.61 -30.88 -10.05
CA VAL A 23 -20.47 -31.79 -10.31
C VAL A 23 -20.13 -31.76 -11.86
N PRO A 24 -19.30 -32.64 -12.48
CA PRO A 24 -17.98 -32.33 -13.08
C PRO A 24 -17.91 -32.45 -14.63
N ALA A 25 -16.76 -32.11 -15.23
CA ALA A 25 -16.26 -32.77 -16.44
C ALA A 25 -14.75 -32.54 -16.65
N GLN A 26 -14.06 -33.60 -17.11
CA GLN A 26 -12.63 -33.76 -17.26
C GLN A 26 -12.00 -33.09 -18.50
N ALA A 27 -10.73 -32.71 -18.30
CA ALA A 27 -9.55 -32.86 -19.17
C ALA A 27 -9.56 -32.34 -20.61
N GLY A 28 -8.55 -31.52 -20.93
CA GLY A 28 -8.05 -31.37 -22.29
C GLY A 28 -7.08 -30.22 -22.50
N ALA A 29 -5.80 -30.58 -22.66
CA ALA A 29 -4.74 -29.89 -23.41
C ALA A 29 -4.12 -28.58 -22.85
N GLU A 30 -2.79 -28.63 -22.68
CA GLU A 30 -1.91 -27.46 -22.67
C GLU A 30 -2.18 -26.57 -23.89
N PRO A 31 -2.27 -25.22 -23.74
CA PRO A 31 -2.06 -24.34 -24.85
C PRO A 31 -0.57 -23.97 -24.93
N ALA A 32 -0.04 -24.25 -26.11
CA ALA A 32 1.26 -23.85 -26.60
C ALA A 32 1.52 -22.35 -26.44
N SER A 33 2.81 -22.04 -26.30
CA SER A 33 3.42 -20.72 -26.39
C SER A 33 2.86 -19.88 -27.54
N GLY A 34 2.00 -18.91 -27.20
CA GLY A 34 1.53 -17.87 -28.10
C GLY A 34 2.59 -16.80 -28.37
N PRO A 35 2.50 -16.08 -29.50
CA PRO A 35 3.57 -15.25 -30.03
C PRO A 35 3.74 -13.95 -29.24
N ASN A 36 5.01 -13.63 -28.94
CA ASN A 36 5.49 -12.45 -28.26
C ASN A 36 5.14 -11.16 -29.06
N PRO A 37 4.20 -10.31 -28.61
CA PRO A 37 3.87 -9.07 -29.29
C PRO A 37 4.74 -7.94 -28.72
N ASP A 38 5.68 -7.49 -29.55
CA ASP A 38 6.27 -6.15 -29.58
C ASP A 38 7.03 -5.65 -28.33
N GLY A 39 8.37 -5.76 -28.39
CA GLY A 39 9.26 -4.66 -27.98
C GLY A 39 9.41 -4.34 -26.48
N PHE A 40 9.61 -5.34 -25.63
CA PHE A 40 9.92 -5.18 -24.19
C PHE A 40 11.38 -4.76 -23.89
N THR A 41 11.99 -3.87 -24.67
CA THR A 41 13.44 -3.63 -24.61
C THR A 41 13.98 -2.87 -23.38
N SER A 42 13.19 -2.58 -22.33
CA SER A 42 13.78 -2.11 -21.06
C SER A 42 13.10 -2.56 -19.76
N CYS A 43 12.29 -3.62 -19.79
CA CYS A 43 11.74 -4.22 -18.55
C CYS A 43 12.45 -5.49 -18.13
N THR A 44 13.09 -6.18 -19.08
CA THR A 44 13.82 -7.42 -18.82
C THR A 44 15.30 -7.08 -18.70
N GLY A 45 15.79 -6.94 -17.46
CA GLY A 45 17.18 -7.23 -17.21
C GLY A 45 17.42 -8.72 -17.49
N VAL A 46 18.60 -9.07 -17.99
CA VAL A 46 19.02 -10.47 -18.17
C VAL A 46 18.66 -11.25 -16.90
N ARG A 47 17.84 -12.31 -17.01
CA ARG A 47 17.52 -13.20 -15.88
C ARG A 47 18.83 -13.50 -15.15
N PRO A 48 18.93 -13.31 -13.81
CA PRO A 48 20.12 -13.68 -13.08
C PRO A 48 20.48 -15.12 -13.45
N LYS A 49 21.72 -15.35 -13.87
CA LYS A 49 22.19 -16.70 -14.27
C LYS A 49 22.05 -17.69 -13.12
N ASP A 50 22.07 -17.20 -11.88
CA ASP A 50 22.01 -17.99 -10.66
C ASP A 50 20.76 -17.63 -9.85
N PRO A 51 20.02 -18.62 -9.31
CA PRO A 51 18.90 -18.36 -8.42
C PRO A 51 19.37 -17.67 -7.14
N THR A 52 18.60 -16.69 -6.68
CA THR A 52 18.81 -16.01 -5.40
C THR A 52 17.75 -16.44 -4.39
N THR A 53 18.16 -16.63 -3.14
CA THR A 53 17.26 -16.89 -2.02
C THR A 53 17.00 -15.58 -1.26
N PRO A 54 15.74 -15.16 -1.06
CA PRO A 54 15.44 -13.99 -0.24
C PRO A 54 15.61 -14.31 1.25
N MET A 55 16.32 -13.45 1.96
CA MET A 55 16.48 -13.51 3.42
C MET A 55 16.07 -12.18 4.03
N ALA A 56 15.14 -12.20 4.99
CA ALA A 56 14.64 -10.99 5.61
C ALA A 56 15.16 -10.83 7.05
N THR A 57 15.42 -9.58 7.43
CA THR A 57 15.81 -9.19 8.79
C THR A 57 15.06 -7.93 9.19
N ALA A 58 14.66 -7.81 10.45
CA ALA A 58 14.06 -6.58 10.96
C ALA A 58 15.01 -5.39 10.78
N ASN A 59 14.49 -4.27 10.27
CA ASN A 59 15.21 -3.01 10.12
C ASN A 59 14.89 -2.14 11.34
N THR A 60 15.49 -2.49 12.48
CA THR A 60 15.25 -1.82 13.76
C THR A 60 15.60 -0.33 13.73
N ARG A 61 16.62 0.06 12.95
CA ARG A 61 17.00 1.48 12.80
C ARG A 61 15.85 2.32 12.27
N LEU A 62 15.21 1.91 11.18
CA LEU A 62 14.13 2.69 10.57
C LEU A 62 12.84 2.61 11.40
N THR A 63 12.56 1.44 12.00
CA THR A 63 11.46 1.29 12.96
C THR A 63 11.60 2.26 14.13
N GLU A 64 12.77 2.32 14.78
CA GLU A 64 13.03 3.25 15.87
C GLU A 64 13.01 4.70 15.41
N ALA A 65 13.51 5.02 14.21
CA ALA A 65 13.45 6.39 13.68
C ALA A 65 12.01 6.90 13.52
N PHE A 66 11.07 6.05 13.08
CA PHE A 66 9.65 6.40 13.04
C PHE A 66 9.06 6.57 14.45
N ARG A 67 9.40 5.68 15.37
CA ARG A 67 9.01 5.79 16.79
C ARG A 67 9.50 7.11 17.41
N GLU A 68 10.77 7.44 17.24
CA GLU A 68 11.39 8.68 17.71
C GLU A 68 10.76 9.92 17.06
N PHE A 69 10.49 9.88 15.75
CA PHE A 69 9.82 10.97 15.04
C PHE A 69 8.41 11.26 15.62
N GLY A 70 7.62 10.20 15.85
CA GLY A 70 6.31 10.32 16.48
C GLY A 70 6.38 10.83 17.92
N ASN A 71 7.27 10.26 18.73
CA ASN A 71 7.49 10.68 20.12
C ASN A 71 8.01 12.13 20.21
N GLY A 72 8.76 12.58 19.21
CA GLY A 72 9.26 13.95 19.07
C GLY A 72 8.19 14.97 18.66
N GLY A 73 6.97 14.53 18.34
CA GLY A 73 5.86 15.40 17.94
C GLY A 73 5.72 15.60 16.43
N GLY A 74 6.26 14.67 15.62
CA GLY A 74 6.07 14.64 14.17
C GLY A 74 6.67 15.85 13.43
N GLY A 75 7.70 16.47 13.99
CA GLY A 75 8.37 17.65 13.43
C GLY A 75 7.59 18.96 13.59
N TRP A 76 6.54 18.99 14.42
CA TRP A 76 5.81 20.23 14.76
C TRP A 76 6.23 20.75 16.14
N SER A 77 6.39 22.07 16.25
CA SER A 77 6.83 22.71 17.50
C SER A 77 5.82 22.60 18.65
N ASN A 78 4.54 22.39 18.34
CA ASN A 78 3.48 22.16 19.34
C ASN A 78 3.30 20.67 19.69
N HIS A 79 4.16 19.80 19.16
CA HIS A 79 4.06 18.34 19.27
C HIS A 79 2.76 17.72 18.74
N GLY A 80 2.00 18.45 17.92
CA GLY A 80 0.73 18.00 17.33
C GLY A 80 0.87 17.33 15.96
N GLY A 81 2.09 17.02 15.51
CA GLY A 81 2.33 16.34 14.24
C GLY A 81 2.02 14.84 14.31
N TRP A 82 2.48 14.09 13.30
CA TRP A 82 2.32 12.64 13.21
C TRP A 82 2.79 11.93 14.48
N ALA A 83 1.95 11.05 15.02
CA ALA A 83 2.29 10.19 16.15
C ALA A 83 2.37 8.71 15.73
N SER A 84 1.40 8.26 14.95
CA SER A 84 1.25 6.89 14.42
C SER A 84 0.27 6.91 13.25
N SER A 85 0.37 5.95 12.33
CA SER A 85 -0.55 5.84 11.19
C SER A 85 -0.58 4.46 10.52
N ASP A 86 -1.67 4.21 9.79
CA ASP A 86 -1.75 3.16 8.78
C ASP A 86 -1.16 3.62 7.42
N GLY A 87 -1.13 2.72 6.43
CA GLY A 87 -0.63 2.97 5.07
C GLY A 87 0.86 2.71 4.95
N THR A 88 1.69 3.75 4.87
CA THR A 88 3.15 3.64 4.71
C THR A 88 3.57 3.23 3.29
N TYR A 89 3.05 3.92 2.29
CA TYR A 89 3.59 3.84 0.93
C TYR A 89 4.66 4.91 0.74
N SER A 90 5.46 4.80 -0.31
CA SER A 90 6.54 5.75 -0.53
C SER A 90 6.71 6.08 -2.01
N VAL A 91 7.04 7.34 -2.28
CA VAL A 91 7.30 7.81 -3.64
C VAL A 91 8.62 8.56 -3.67
N LYS A 92 9.51 8.17 -4.59
CA LYS A 92 10.69 8.96 -4.91
C LYS A 92 10.29 10.31 -5.52
N LEU A 93 10.72 11.39 -4.89
CA LEU A 93 10.57 12.75 -5.40
C LEU A 93 11.81 13.17 -6.19
N PRO A 94 11.74 14.26 -6.98
CA PRO A 94 12.94 14.86 -7.59
C PRO A 94 14.02 15.19 -6.54
N GLY A 95 15.28 14.90 -6.89
CA GLY A 95 16.41 15.03 -5.99
C GLY A 95 16.55 13.84 -5.03
N ASP A 96 17.05 14.10 -3.82
CA ASP A 96 17.33 13.09 -2.81
C ASP A 96 16.23 13.04 -1.72
N HIS A 97 14.97 13.02 -2.17
CA HIS A 97 13.80 13.06 -1.29
C HIS A 97 12.81 11.94 -1.58
N VAL A 98 12.07 11.57 -0.53
CA VAL A 98 10.98 10.61 -0.55
C VAL A 98 9.76 11.23 0.13
N ALA A 99 8.57 10.96 -0.39
CA ALA A 99 7.33 11.23 0.32
C ALA A 99 6.79 9.90 0.86
N TRP A 100 6.66 9.78 2.17
CA TRP A 100 5.85 8.74 2.77
C TRP A 100 4.38 9.13 2.73
N LEU A 101 3.54 8.25 2.19
CA LEU A 101 2.09 8.43 2.08
C LEU A 101 1.42 7.62 3.19
N MET A 102 0.79 8.32 4.13
CA MET A 102 0.16 7.74 5.32
C MET A 102 -1.34 7.84 5.24
N ASN A 103 -2.05 6.84 5.73
CA ASN A 103 -3.51 6.79 5.75
C ASN A 103 -4.04 7.38 7.06
N ASP A 104 -4.92 6.65 7.75
CA ASP A 104 -5.42 7.02 9.07
C ASP A 104 -4.25 7.32 10.01
N THR A 105 -4.16 8.58 10.42
CA THR A 105 -3.04 9.15 11.17
C THR A 105 -3.57 9.71 12.48
N PHE A 106 -3.04 9.19 13.58
CA PHE A 106 -3.14 9.84 14.88
C PHE A 106 -2.13 10.98 14.95
N LEU A 107 -2.61 12.13 15.40
CA LEU A 107 -1.83 13.33 15.65
C LEU A 107 -1.56 13.45 17.14
N GLY A 108 -0.31 13.80 17.48
CA GLY A 108 0.18 13.90 18.83
C GLY A 108 -0.46 15.00 19.68
N PRO A 109 0.04 15.20 20.91
CA PRO A 109 1.30 14.66 21.44
C PRO A 109 1.21 13.19 21.87
N VAL A 110 2.36 12.51 21.84
CA VAL A 110 2.56 11.18 22.43
C VAL A 110 3.02 11.34 23.88
N ASN A 111 2.42 10.59 24.81
CA ASN A 111 2.79 10.64 26.22
C ASN A 111 4.14 9.92 26.47
N PRO A 112 4.81 10.15 27.63
CA PRO A 112 6.07 9.48 27.96
C PRO A 112 5.99 7.94 28.02
N ASP A 113 4.81 7.38 28.24
CA ASP A 113 4.53 5.94 28.23
C ASP A 113 4.05 5.43 26.86
N GLU A 114 4.17 6.26 25.82
CA GLU A 114 3.76 6.01 24.43
C GLU A 114 2.25 5.95 24.18
N SER A 115 1.43 6.22 25.20
CA SER A 115 -0.02 6.36 25.01
C SER A 115 -0.42 7.67 24.32
N LEU A 116 -1.66 7.71 23.82
CA LEU A 116 -2.28 8.86 23.17
C LEU A 116 -3.56 9.26 23.91
N THR A 117 -3.59 10.50 24.44
CA THR A 117 -4.76 11.02 25.17
C THR A 117 -5.58 11.94 24.27
N ASN A 118 -6.74 11.46 23.79
CA ASN A 118 -7.62 12.18 22.86
C ASN A 118 -6.86 12.79 21.66
N PRO A 119 -6.10 11.97 20.90
CA PRO A 119 -5.30 12.45 19.78
C PRO A 119 -6.19 13.06 18.69
N GLY A 120 -5.61 13.97 17.89
CA GLY A 120 -6.21 14.33 16.61
C GLY A 120 -6.23 13.13 15.67
N PHE A 121 -7.14 13.13 14.70
CA PHE A 121 -7.25 12.04 13.72
C PHE A 121 -7.61 12.58 12.34
N ILE A 122 -6.84 12.17 11.34
CA ILE A 122 -7.03 12.51 9.93
C ILE A 122 -6.85 11.26 9.07
N HIS A 123 -7.41 11.23 7.87
CA HIS A 123 -7.40 10.05 6.98
C HIS A 123 -6.22 10.00 6.00
N GLY A 124 -5.38 11.04 6.00
CA GLY A 124 -4.16 11.01 5.21
C GLY A 124 -3.19 12.12 5.55
N SER A 125 -1.91 11.80 5.54
CA SER A 125 -0.80 12.76 5.70
C SER A 125 0.39 12.38 4.83
N ILE A 126 1.29 13.33 4.58
CA ILE A 126 2.56 13.07 3.90
C ILE A 126 3.70 13.34 4.88
N LEU A 127 4.65 12.41 5.00
CA LEU A 127 5.89 12.64 5.75
C LEU A 127 7.06 12.72 4.76
N PRO A 128 7.60 13.92 4.49
CA PRO A 128 8.82 14.05 3.71
C PRO A 128 10.02 13.45 4.45
N ALA A 129 10.88 12.78 3.69
CA ALA A 129 12.13 12.19 4.17
C ALA A 129 13.26 12.38 3.14
N HIS A 130 14.50 12.17 3.58
CA HIS A 130 15.63 11.98 2.68
C HIS A 130 15.75 10.50 2.27
N LEU A 131 16.74 10.16 1.43
CA LEU A 131 16.98 8.78 0.98
C LEU A 131 17.43 7.82 2.10
N ASP A 132 17.65 8.30 3.33
CA ASP A 132 17.83 7.45 4.50
C ASP A 132 16.52 6.92 5.10
N GLY A 133 15.39 7.41 4.58
CA GLY A 133 14.02 7.06 4.93
C GLY A 133 13.48 7.77 6.18
N VAL A 134 14.29 8.58 6.86
CA VAL A 134 13.89 9.17 8.14
C VAL A 134 13.02 10.41 7.89
N PRO A 135 11.75 10.43 8.35
CA PRO A 135 10.88 11.58 8.17
C PRO A 135 11.35 12.76 9.03
N TYR A 136 11.21 13.98 8.51
CA TYR A 136 11.64 15.20 9.22
C TYR A 136 10.49 16.16 9.56
N THR A 137 9.32 16.01 8.95
CA THR A 137 8.13 16.80 9.30
C THR A 137 6.85 16.11 8.86
N THR A 138 5.72 16.58 9.37
CA THR A 138 4.37 16.11 8.99
C THR A 138 3.71 17.17 8.12
N ILE A 139 3.25 16.77 6.94
CA ILE A 139 2.44 17.62 6.06
C ILE A 139 0.98 17.12 6.11
N THR A 140 0.09 18.05 6.43
CA THR A 140 -1.36 17.85 6.49
C THR A 140 -2.04 18.94 5.66
N GLY A 141 -3.35 18.79 5.40
CA GLY A 141 -4.18 19.92 5.03
C GLY A 141 -4.46 20.81 6.26
N GLY A 142 -5.10 21.97 6.05
CA GLY A 142 -5.46 22.87 7.15
C GLY A 142 -4.26 23.59 7.76
N THR A 143 -4.27 23.78 9.09
CA THR A 143 -3.19 24.44 9.86
C THR A 143 -2.73 23.57 11.02
N HIS A 144 -1.65 23.95 11.72
CA HIS A 144 -1.17 23.18 12.89
C HIS A 144 -2.17 23.19 14.07
N GLU A 145 -3.04 24.20 14.15
CA GLU A 145 -4.08 24.33 15.18
C GLU A 145 -5.39 23.65 14.78
N ALA A 146 -5.61 23.45 13.47
CA ALA A 146 -6.78 22.81 12.90
C ALA A 146 -6.37 21.95 11.70
N PRO A 147 -5.66 20.84 11.94
CA PRO A 147 -5.17 19.97 10.88
C PRO A 147 -6.33 19.26 10.18
N ALA A 148 -6.16 19.02 8.89
CA ALA A 148 -7.08 18.27 8.05
C ALA A 148 -6.33 17.20 7.25
N SER A 149 -7.05 16.19 6.76
CA SER A 149 -6.50 15.21 5.83
C SER A 149 -5.84 15.92 4.64
N ILE A 150 -4.70 15.41 4.17
CA ILE A 150 -3.93 15.98 3.05
C ILE A 150 -4.75 16.11 1.77
N ALA A 151 -5.74 15.22 1.60
CA ALA A 151 -6.77 15.32 0.58
C ALA A 151 -8.12 14.81 1.12
N SER A 152 -9.20 15.21 0.46
CA SER A 152 -10.55 14.72 0.73
C SER A 152 -11.37 14.70 -0.57
N PRO A 153 -12.34 13.77 -0.71
CA PRO A 153 -13.23 13.78 -1.85
C PRO A 153 -13.94 15.12 -2.02
N PRO A 154 -14.07 15.66 -3.25
CA PRO A 154 -14.73 16.95 -3.47
C PRO A 154 -16.18 17.01 -2.97
N ASP A 155 -16.84 15.85 -2.89
CA ASP A 155 -18.21 15.70 -2.45
C ASP A 155 -18.34 15.22 -0.99
N ALA A 156 -17.24 15.22 -0.23
CA ALA A 156 -17.24 14.86 1.18
C ALA A 156 -18.05 15.86 2.02
N VAL A 157 -18.94 15.34 2.86
CA VAL A 157 -19.72 16.11 3.83
C VAL A 157 -19.48 15.53 5.21
N ASN A 158 -19.06 16.39 6.15
CA ASN A 158 -18.73 15.98 7.53
C ASN A 158 -17.72 14.81 7.62
N GLY A 159 -16.77 14.75 6.67
CA GLY A 159 -15.71 13.74 6.63
C GLY A 159 -16.09 12.42 5.95
N ASP A 160 -17.27 12.33 5.33
CA ASP A 160 -17.69 11.15 4.56
C ASP A 160 -18.07 11.53 3.12
N PRO A 161 -17.55 10.82 2.09
CA PRO A 161 -16.47 9.84 2.19
C PRO A 161 -15.11 10.48 2.47
N TRP A 162 -14.12 9.67 2.78
CA TRP A 162 -12.72 10.06 2.93
C TRP A 162 -11.83 9.35 1.91
N TYR A 163 -10.54 9.70 1.94
CA TYR A 163 -9.52 9.05 1.14
C TYR A 163 -8.54 8.29 2.02
N TRP A 164 -8.13 7.11 1.56
CA TRP A 164 -6.90 6.46 1.97
C TRP A 164 -5.93 6.46 0.79
N ASN A 165 -4.69 6.82 1.04
CA ASN A 165 -3.64 6.72 0.04
C ASN A 165 -3.46 5.24 -0.35
N GLY A 166 -3.33 5.00 -1.65
CA GLY A 166 -2.61 3.87 -2.20
C GLY A 166 -1.20 4.30 -2.61
N ASP A 167 -0.68 3.67 -3.66
CA ASP A 167 0.64 4.01 -4.16
C ASP A 167 0.63 5.33 -4.98
N GLY A 168 1.80 5.93 -5.14
CA GLY A 168 1.99 7.15 -5.89
C GLY A 168 3.20 7.11 -6.82
N ILE A 169 3.19 7.99 -7.82
CA ILE A 169 4.25 8.05 -8.82
C ILE A 169 4.47 9.47 -9.32
N MET A 170 5.70 9.78 -9.71
CA MET A 170 6.02 10.97 -10.48
C MET A 170 5.68 10.73 -11.97
N ASP A 171 4.63 11.38 -12.47
CA ASP A 171 4.21 11.27 -13.88
C ASP A 171 3.97 12.65 -14.52
N GLY A 172 4.67 12.92 -15.62
CA GLY A 172 4.65 14.23 -16.27
C GLY A 172 5.15 15.37 -15.36
N GLY A 173 6.11 15.07 -14.47
CA GLY A 173 6.68 16.04 -13.53
C GLY A 173 5.81 16.41 -12.33
N LYS A 174 4.67 15.71 -12.14
CA LYS A 174 3.78 15.91 -10.99
C LYS A 174 3.69 14.65 -10.16
N LEU A 175 3.55 14.82 -8.85
CA LEU A 175 3.23 13.71 -7.95
C LEU A 175 1.76 13.35 -8.13
N ARG A 176 1.49 12.10 -8.47
CA ARG A 176 0.13 11.55 -8.60
C ARG A 176 -0.02 10.40 -7.64
N VAL A 177 -0.98 10.51 -6.73
CA VAL A 177 -1.22 9.52 -5.69
C VAL A 177 -2.62 8.95 -5.88
N PHE A 178 -2.71 7.63 -5.94
CA PHE A 178 -4.01 6.96 -5.91
C PHE A 178 -4.62 7.09 -4.53
N GLN A 179 -5.93 7.31 -4.50
CA GLN A 179 -6.73 7.39 -3.31
C GLN A 179 -7.86 6.37 -3.41
N GLY A 180 -7.91 5.42 -2.49
CA GLY A 180 -9.12 4.67 -2.24
C GLY A 180 -10.17 5.60 -1.65
N ARG A 181 -11.31 5.77 -2.35
CA ARG A 181 -12.44 6.53 -1.85
C ARG A 181 -13.24 5.63 -0.93
N ILE A 182 -13.16 5.87 0.36
CA ILE A 182 -13.80 5.04 1.39
C ILE A 182 -14.97 5.81 1.97
N GLY A 183 -16.10 5.16 2.14
CA GLY A 183 -17.25 5.77 2.80
C GLY A 183 -17.91 4.82 3.78
N GLN A 184 -18.79 5.39 4.60
CA GLN A 184 -19.55 4.61 5.59
C GLN A 184 -20.47 3.59 4.91
N THR A 185 -20.65 2.45 5.57
CA THR A 185 -21.61 1.41 5.19
C THR A 185 -22.57 1.14 6.34
N ASP A 186 -23.67 0.43 6.07
CA ASP A 186 -24.64 0.02 7.08
C ASP A 186 -24.15 -1.13 7.99
N GLY A 187 -22.88 -1.55 7.83
CA GLY A 187 -22.26 -2.55 8.69
C GLY A 187 -22.18 -2.10 10.15
N PRO A 188 -22.03 -3.03 11.12
CA PRO A 188 -21.78 -2.65 12.50
C PRO A 188 -20.36 -2.10 12.65
N PRO A 189 -20.14 -1.09 13.52
CA PRO A 189 -18.81 -0.73 13.92
C PRO A 189 -18.07 -1.94 14.51
N PRO A 190 -16.78 -2.06 14.22
CA PRO A 190 -15.98 -1.02 13.61
C PRO A 190 -15.76 -1.17 12.08
N TRP A 191 -16.54 -2.03 11.41
CA TRP A 191 -16.46 -2.36 9.96
C TRP A 191 -17.44 -1.60 9.08
N ASN A 192 -17.99 -0.53 9.60
CA ASN A 192 -19.03 0.25 8.93
C ASN A 192 -18.45 1.17 7.85
N PHE A 193 -17.54 0.66 7.01
CA PHE A 193 -16.93 1.37 5.91
C PHE A 193 -16.65 0.44 4.71
N GLY A 194 -16.48 1.01 3.52
CA GLY A 194 -16.25 0.26 2.30
C GLY A 194 -15.66 1.11 1.18
N TRP A 195 -14.99 0.45 0.25
CA TRP A 195 -14.43 1.10 -0.93
C TRP A 195 -15.53 1.44 -1.95
N LEU A 196 -15.57 2.70 -2.38
CA LEU A 196 -16.58 3.25 -3.28
C LEU A 196 -16.03 3.50 -4.70
N GLY A 197 -14.72 3.36 -4.89
CA GLY A 197 -14.02 3.70 -6.13
C GLY A 197 -12.64 4.29 -5.85
N SER A 198 -11.88 4.57 -6.90
CA SER A 198 -10.55 5.15 -6.78
C SER A 198 -10.47 6.52 -7.48
N ASP A 199 -9.76 7.44 -6.85
CA ASP A 199 -9.42 8.76 -7.40
C ASP A 199 -7.90 8.88 -7.50
N ILE A 200 -7.42 9.78 -8.35
CA ILE A 200 -6.01 10.16 -8.45
C ILE A 200 -5.90 11.62 -8.05
N VAL A 201 -5.20 11.88 -6.94
CA VAL A 201 -4.86 13.23 -6.50
C VAL A 201 -3.52 13.61 -7.12
N THR A 202 -3.51 14.71 -7.87
CA THR A 202 -2.31 15.34 -8.40
C THR A 202 -1.91 16.46 -7.45
N TYR A 203 -0.70 16.39 -6.93
CA TYR A 203 -0.13 17.40 -6.03
C TYR A 203 0.81 18.35 -6.76
N THR A 204 0.87 19.58 -6.28
CA THR A 204 1.96 20.51 -6.57
C THR A 204 3.24 20.05 -5.84
N LYS A 205 4.38 20.68 -6.15
CA LYS A 205 5.65 20.41 -5.45
C LYS A 205 5.61 20.68 -3.94
N ASP A 206 4.69 21.53 -3.50
CA ASP A 206 4.51 21.93 -2.10
C ASP A 206 3.38 21.12 -1.44
N PHE A 207 2.97 20.00 -2.05
CA PHE A 207 1.94 19.07 -1.60
C PHE A 207 0.54 19.68 -1.44
N THR A 208 0.25 20.77 -2.16
CA THR A 208 -1.12 21.26 -2.30
C THR A 208 -1.83 20.53 -3.44
N ILE A 209 -3.14 20.34 -3.34
CA ILE A 209 -3.93 19.68 -4.41
C ILE A 209 -3.97 20.60 -5.64
N ASP A 210 -3.53 20.07 -6.77
CA ASP A 210 -3.65 20.70 -8.10
C ASP A 210 -4.91 20.19 -8.82
N LYS A 211 -5.14 18.88 -8.79
CA LYS A 211 -6.29 18.25 -9.46
C LYS A 211 -6.67 16.94 -8.78
N ILE A 212 -7.97 16.64 -8.77
CA ILE A 212 -8.51 15.32 -8.42
C ILE A 212 -9.17 14.74 -9.68
N THR A 213 -8.83 13.51 -10.05
CA THR A 213 -9.38 12.82 -11.22
C THR A 213 -9.94 11.47 -10.79
N ARG A 214 -11.26 11.25 -10.91
CA ARG A 214 -11.87 9.92 -10.77
C ARG A 214 -11.21 8.97 -11.75
N THR A 215 -10.93 7.72 -11.37
CA THR A 215 -10.40 6.71 -12.30
C THR A 215 -11.33 5.49 -12.39
N TYR A 216 -10.85 4.42 -13.02
CA TYR A 216 -11.53 3.13 -13.13
C TYR A 216 -11.71 2.47 -11.77
N GLY A 217 -12.63 1.51 -11.70
CA GLY A 217 -13.03 0.85 -10.46
C GLY A 217 -14.40 1.34 -9.99
N GLN A 218 -15.27 0.40 -9.72
CA GLN A 218 -16.60 0.58 -9.13
C GLN A 218 -16.71 -0.44 -7.99
N PRO A 219 -17.59 -0.26 -6.99
CA PRO A 219 -17.86 -1.28 -5.97
C PRO A 219 -18.00 -2.68 -6.60
N ASP A 220 -17.45 -3.70 -5.94
CA ASP A 220 -17.35 -5.10 -6.41
C ASP A 220 -16.45 -5.34 -7.64
N GLY A 221 -15.87 -4.27 -8.19
CA GLY A 221 -14.85 -4.32 -9.23
C GLY A 221 -13.43 -4.43 -8.69
N VAL A 222 -12.45 -4.21 -9.55
CA VAL A 222 -11.04 -4.12 -9.15
C VAL A 222 -10.78 -2.77 -8.50
N ASN A 223 -10.25 -2.78 -7.28
CA ASN A 223 -9.68 -1.61 -6.63
C ASN A 223 -8.29 -1.36 -7.22
N TRP A 224 -8.18 -0.34 -8.08
CA TRP A 224 -6.92 0.01 -8.76
C TRP A 224 -6.09 1.00 -7.96
N GLY A 225 -4.76 0.85 -8.03
CA GLY A 225 -3.81 1.79 -7.42
C GLY A 225 -3.06 1.25 -6.20
N ASN A 226 -3.11 -0.07 -5.97
CA ASN A 226 -2.40 -0.71 -4.86
C ASN A 226 -0.88 -0.63 -5.02
N GLU A 227 -0.37 -0.66 -6.25
CA GLU A 227 1.05 -0.55 -6.60
C GLU A 227 1.17 0.02 -8.02
N LEU A 228 2.21 0.83 -8.26
CA LEU A 228 2.54 1.45 -9.53
C LEU A 228 3.98 1.18 -9.95
N VAL A 229 4.16 0.67 -11.17
CA VAL A 229 5.49 0.34 -11.70
C VAL A 229 5.71 1.03 -13.04
N SER A 230 6.65 1.98 -13.10
CA SER A 230 7.09 2.55 -14.38
C SER A 230 8.10 1.63 -15.06
N CYS A 231 7.75 1.12 -16.24
CA CYS A 231 8.60 0.23 -17.01
C CYS A 231 8.27 0.23 -18.50
N GLY A 232 9.30 0.31 -19.35
CA GLY A 232 9.15 0.14 -20.81
C GLY A 232 8.23 1.17 -21.48
N GLY A 233 8.21 2.41 -20.98
CA GLY A 233 7.34 3.49 -21.49
C GLY A 233 5.89 3.43 -20.99
N TYR A 234 5.57 2.48 -20.12
CA TYR A 234 4.28 2.36 -19.44
C TYR A 234 4.42 2.55 -17.93
N ILE A 235 3.31 2.91 -17.31
CA ILE A 235 3.06 2.75 -15.88
C ILE A 235 2.09 1.57 -15.76
N TYR A 236 2.55 0.47 -15.16
CA TYR A 236 1.71 -0.64 -14.77
C TYR A 236 0.99 -0.27 -13.47
N ILE A 237 -0.32 -0.46 -13.46
CA ILE A 237 -1.21 -0.13 -12.36
C ILE A 237 -1.78 -1.45 -11.85
N TYR A 238 -1.37 -1.82 -10.64
CA TYR A 238 -1.86 -3.03 -10.00
C TYR A 238 -3.12 -2.71 -9.20
N GLY A 239 -4.04 -3.65 -9.19
CA GLY A 239 -5.27 -3.56 -8.42
C GLY A 239 -5.63 -4.88 -7.77
N ILE A 240 -6.56 -4.84 -6.84
CA ILE A 240 -7.00 -6.00 -6.08
C ILE A 240 -8.51 -6.22 -6.21
N LYS A 241 -8.91 -7.48 -6.38
CA LYS A 241 -10.30 -7.94 -6.28
C LYS A 241 -10.30 -9.32 -5.63
N ASP A 242 -11.07 -9.51 -4.58
CA ASP A 242 -11.21 -10.81 -3.89
C ASP A 242 -9.85 -11.47 -3.54
N SER A 243 -8.91 -10.66 -3.03
CA SER A 243 -7.52 -11.09 -2.74
C SER A 243 -6.73 -11.62 -3.94
N ALA A 244 -7.14 -11.28 -5.15
CA ALA A 244 -6.44 -11.54 -6.40
C ALA A 244 -5.91 -10.25 -7.01
N MET A 245 -4.71 -10.32 -7.57
CA MET A 245 -4.02 -9.21 -8.21
C MET A 245 -4.41 -9.10 -9.68
N HIS A 246 -4.76 -7.90 -10.11
CA HIS A 246 -5.07 -7.54 -11.48
C HIS A 246 -4.09 -6.48 -11.98
N VAL A 247 -3.90 -6.38 -13.30
CA VAL A 247 -2.95 -5.44 -13.90
C VAL A 247 -3.60 -4.64 -15.03
N ALA A 248 -3.44 -3.33 -14.95
CA ALA A 248 -3.66 -2.39 -16.03
C ALA A 248 -2.35 -1.70 -16.40
N ARG A 249 -2.33 -0.95 -17.51
CA ARG A 249 -1.22 -0.07 -17.87
C ARG A 249 -1.70 1.21 -18.54
N ALA A 250 -0.99 2.30 -18.30
CA ALA A 250 -1.11 3.56 -19.02
C ALA A 250 0.24 3.94 -19.62
N ARG A 251 0.27 4.73 -20.70
CA ARG A 251 1.52 5.31 -21.17
C ARG A 251 2.04 6.30 -20.14
N VAL A 252 3.36 6.36 -19.96
CA VAL A 252 4.00 7.44 -19.17
C VAL A 252 3.56 8.79 -19.74
N GLY A 253 3.19 9.70 -18.86
CA GLY A 253 2.60 11.02 -19.13
C GLY A 253 1.07 11.02 -19.16
N GLN A 254 0.43 9.86 -19.36
CA GLN A 254 -0.99 9.74 -19.68
C GLN A 254 -1.81 9.02 -18.60
N LEU A 255 -1.28 8.86 -17.38
CA LEU A 255 -1.95 8.11 -16.30
C LEU A 255 -3.37 8.61 -16.02
N ILE A 256 -3.65 9.91 -16.15
CA ILE A 256 -4.97 10.52 -15.88
C ILE A 256 -5.83 10.75 -17.13
N GLU A 257 -5.41 10.27 -18.31
CA GLU A 257 -6.14 10.48 -19.57
C GLU A 257 -7.25 9.45 -19.84
N HIS A 258 -7.49 8.51 -18.92
CA HIS A 258 -8.49 7.42 -19.06
C HIS A 258 -8.34 6.62 -20.36
N ARG A 259 -7.09 6.23 -20.65
CA ARG A 259 -6.73 5.39 -21.81
C ARG A 259 -5.95 4.18 -21.35
N TRP A 260 -6.37 3.59 -20.24
CA TRP A 260 -5.71 2.43 -19.70
C TRP A 260 -6.02 1.20 -20.55
N GLN A 261 -5.08 0.27 -20.52
CA GLN A 261 -5.26 -1.05 -21.07
C GLN A 261 -5.23 -2.07 -19.94
N PHE A 262 -6.11 -3.05 -19.96
CA PHE A 262 -6.32 -4.03 -18.90
C PHE A 262 -5.88 -5.41 -19.39
N TRP A 263 -5.10 -6.11 -18.57
CA TRP A 263 -4.55 -7.41 -18.94
C TRP A 263 -5.64 -8.48 -18.91
N THR A 264 -5.85 -9.17 -20.03
CA THR A 264 -6.87 -10.22 -20.19
C THR A 264 -6.36 -11.61 -19.84
N GLY A 265 -5.05 -11.77 -19.60
CA GLY A 265 -4.37 -13.06 -19.45
C GLY A 265 -3.44 -13.40 -20.61
N ASP A 266 -3.71 -12.82 -21.79
CA ASP A 266 -2.97 -13.03 -23.03
C ASP A 266 -2.77 -11.76 -23.86
N THR A 267 -3.66 -10.77 -23.74
CA THR A 267 -3.62 -9.51 -24.47
C THR A 267 -4.05 -8.32 -23.59
N TRP A 268 -4.16 -7.16 -24.21
CA TRP A 268 -4.52 -5.89 -23.57
C TRP A 268 -5.85 -5.39 -24.14
N SER A 269 -6.86 -5.25 -23.27
CA SER A 269 -8.18 -4.71 -23.61
C SER A 269 -8.31 -3.25 -23.17
N SER A 270 -9.16 -2.45 -23.83
CA SER A 270 -9.55 -1.13 -23.33
C SER A 270 -10.72 -1.19 -22.34
N ASP A 271 -11.34 -2.37 -22.19
CA ASP A 271 -12.46 -2.61 -21.27
C ASP A 271 -11.93 -3.08 -19.91
N PRO A 272 -12.21 -2.34 -18.81
CA PRO A 272 -11.78 -2.72 -17.47
C PRO A 272 -12.34 -4.07 -16.98
N GLU A 273 -13.55 -4.44 -17.42
CA GLU A 273 -14.20 -5.69 -17.00
C GLU A 273 -13.56 -6.93 -17.63
N SER A 274 -12.73 -6.74 -18.66
CA SER A 274 -11.98 -7.83 -19.30
C SER A 274 -10.75 -8.27 -18.50
N SER A 275 -10.42 -7.60 -17.38
CA SER A 275 -9.21 -7.91 -16.62
C SER A 275 -9.30 -9.27 -15.91
N THR A 276 -8.23 -10.06 -15.99
CA THR A 276 -8.10 -11.33 -15.26
C THR A 276 -6.97 -11.27 -14.23
N ALA A 277 -7.09 -12.11 -13.19
CA ALA A 277 -6.12 -12.17 -12.12
C ALA A 277 -4.78 -12.75 -12.62
N VAL A 278 -3.66 -12.17 -12.15
CA VAL A 278 -2.29 -12.64 -12.45
C VAL A 278 -1.65 -13.42 -11.29
N THR A 279 -2.19 -13.29 -10.08
CA THR A 279 -1.91 -14.14 -8.91
C THR A 279 -3.03 -13.97 -7.90
N ASP A 280 -3.18 -14.95 -7.01
CA ASP A 280 -4.13 -14.94 -5.89
C ASP A 280 -3.40 -14.91 -4.53
N ASP A 281 -4.20 -14.89 -3.46
CA ASP A 281 -3.77 -14.88 -2.05
C ASP A 281 -2.76 -13.76 -1.71
N VAL A 282 -3.12 -12.53 -2.11
CA VAL A 282 -2.43 -11.30 -1.70
C VAL A 282 -3.16 -10.60 -0.56
N GLY A 283 -2.41 -9.85 0.24
CA GLY A 283 -2.94 -9.00 1.30
C GLY A 283 -3.64 -7.76 0.76
N ALA A 284 -4.22 -6.96 1.67
CA ALA A 284 -4.90 -5.70 1.33
C ALA A 284 -3.98 -4.71 0.58
N SER A 285 -2.68 -4.75 0.86
CA SER A 285 -1.63 -4.13 0.03
C SER A 285 -0.51 -5.13 -0.25
N TYR A 286 0.22 -4.87 -1.33
CA TYR A 286 1.38 -5.60 -1.78
C TYR A 286 2.21 -4.66 -2.67
N SER A 287 3.46 -5.04 -2.96
CA SER A 287 4.31 -4.31 -3.91
C SER A 287 4.92 -5.21 -4.96
N VAL A 288 5.21 -4.63 -6.13
CA VAL A 288 5.83 -5.31 -7.27
C VAL A 288 7.05 -4.51 -7.71
N THR A 289 8.21 -4.85 -7.19
CA THR A 289 9.44 -4.07 -7.43
C THR A 289 10.27 -4.66 -8.58
N PRO A 290 10.60 -3.89 -9.64
CA PRO A 290 11.60 -4.31 -10.62
C PRO A 290 12.98 -4.38 -9.96
N MET A 291 13.57 -5.57 -9.88
CA MET A 291 14.86 -5.81 -9.24
C MET A 291 15.60 -6.94 -9.92
N ASN A 292 16.90 -6.74 -10.19
CA ASN A 292 17.77 -7.76 -10.78
C ASN A 292 17.22 -8.39 -12.09
N GLY A 293 16.49 -7.62 -12.90
CA GLY A 293 15.90 -8.11 -14.15
C GLY A 293 14.64 -8.96 -13.98
N GLN A 294 14.06 -8.99 -12.79
CA GLN A 294 12.79 -9.64 -12.48
C GLN A 294 11.85 -8.65 -11.78
N PHE A 295 10.61 -9.07 -11.57
CA PHE A 295 9.63 -8.38 -10.75
C PHE A 295 9.46 -9.15 -9.46
N VAL A 296 9.71 -8.50 -8.32
CA VAL A 296 9.61 -9.07 -6.99
C VAL A 296 8.27 -8.65 -6.39
N LEU A 297 7.40 -9.63 -6.14
CA LEU A 297 6.17 -9.42 -5.36
C LEU A 297 6.48 -9.57 -3.87
N THR A 298 6.14 -8.58 -3.07
CA THR A 298 6.11 -8.65 -1.59
C THR A 298 4.68 -8.48 -1.10
N THR A 299 4.16 -9.44 -0.33
CA THR A 299 2.76 -9.47 0.11
C THR A 299 2.61 -10.23 1.44
N THR A 300 1.43 -10.17 2.05
CA THR A 300 0.96 -11.15 3.04
C THR A 300 0.04 -12.19 2.38
N SER A 301 -0.45 -13.16 3.14
CA SER A 301 -1.67 -13.90 2.76
C SER A 301 -2.91 -13.02 2.97
N ALA A 302 -4.00 -13.34 2.29
CA ALA A 302 -5.33 -12.79 2.56
C ALA A 302 -5.85 -13.10 3.98
N ALA A 303 -5.32 -14.15 4.62
CA ALA A 303 -5.71 -14.59 5.96
C ALA A 303 -5.05 -13.75 7.08
N ILE A 304 -5.26 -12.42 7.04
CA ILE A 304 -4.62 -11.39 7.88
C ILE A 304 -4.59 -11.70 9.40
N PHE A 305 -5.62 -12.37 9.92
CA PHE A 305 -5.74 -12.67 11.35
C PHE A 305 -5.00 -13.93 11.81
N THR A 306 -4.63 -14.81 10.90
CA THR A 306 -4.07 -16.13 11.22
C THR A 306 -2.71 -16.39 10.59
N ASP A 307 -2.38 -15.66 9.52
CA ASP A 307 -1.09 -15.75 8.86
C ASP A 307 -0.27 -14.47 9.07
N HIS A 308 0.71 -14.57 9.95
CA HIS A 308 1.54 -13.44 10.37
C HIS A 308 2.86 -13.35 9.58
N ARG A 309 2.86 -13.77 8.30
CA ARG A 309 4.07 -13.85 7.48
C ARG A 309 4.07 -12.87 6.30
N ILE A 310 5.26 -12.39 5.97
CA ILE A 310 5.57 -11.71 4.71
C ILE A 310 6.11 -12.73 3.72
N TYR A 311 5.59 -12.67 2.50
CA TYR A 311 5.94 -13.54 1.38
C TYR A 311 6.62 -12.77 0.27
N VAL A 312 7.54 -13.46 -0.40
CA VAL A 312 8.19 -13.01 -1.64
C VAL A 312 7.90 -13.99 -2.76
N ALA A 313 7.52 -13.50 -3.94
CA ALA A 313 7.47 -14.26 -5.19
C ALA A 313 8.15 -13.47 -6.31
N THR A 314 8.47 -14.12 -7.43
CA THR A 314 9.11 -13.44 -8.57
C THR A 314 8.44 -13.74 -9.90
N ALA A 315 8.48 -12.78 -10.82
CA ALA A 315 8.00 -12.92 -12.18
C ALA A 315 9.03 -12.40 -13.21
N PRO A 316 9.06 -12.96 -14.43
CA PRO A 316 9.89 -12.45 -15.51
C PRO A 316 9.31 -11.20 -16.19
N THR A 317 8.01 -10.94 -16.02
CA THR A 317 7.30 -9.79 -16.61
C THR A 317 6.42 -9.11 -15.56
N PRO A 318 5.98 -7.85 -15.80
CA PRO A 318 5.06 -7.15 -14.90
C PRO A 318 3.73 -7.89 -14.66
N VAL A 319 3.29 -8.71 -15.62
CA VAL A 319 2.02 -9.45 -15.59
C VAL A 319 2.19 -10.90 -15.16
N GLY A 320 3.37 -11.28 -14.66
CA GLY A 320 3.62 -12.63 -14.18
C GLY A 320 4.27 -13.58 -15.20
N PRO A 321 4.12 -14.90 -15.00
CA PRO A 321 3.53 -15.52 -13.81
C PRO A 321 4.42 -15.28 -12.57
N PHE A 322 3.80 -14.96 -11.43
CA PHE A 322 4.50 -14.85 -10.14
C PHE A 322 4.64 -16.23 -9.53
N THR A 323 5.88 -16.66 -9.29
CA THR A 323 6.21 -18.02 -8.85
C THR A 323 7.25 -18.01 -7.74
N GLY A 324 7.44 -19.16 -7.08
CA GLY A 324 8.45 -19.29 -6.02
C GLY A 324 8.07 -18.57 -4.72
N ARG A 325 6.77 -18.49 -4.41
CA ARG A 325 6.26 -17.85 -3.19
C ARG A 325 6.92 -18.46 -1.95
N THR A 326 7.68 -17.65 -1.22
CA THR A 326 8.48 -18.05 -0.07
C THR A 326 8.16 -17.14 1.11
N ALA A 327 7.85 -17.69 2.27
CA ALA A 327 7.75 -16.91 3.51
C ALA A 327 9.15 -16.48 3.95
N VAL A 328 9.37 -15.18 4.12
CA VAL A 328 10.70 -14.62 4.43
C VAL A 328 10.80 -14.01 5.82
N TYR A 329 9.67 -13.60 6.40
CA TYR A 329 9.61 -12.95 7.70
C TYR A 329 8.28 -13.27 8.40
N THR A 330 8.31 -13.41 9.73
CA THR A 330 7.10 -13.52 10.57
C THR A 330 7.06 -12.31 11.48
N ALA A 331 5.98 -11.53 11.45
CA ALA A 331 5.83 -10.36 12.31
C ALA A 331 5.67 -10.78 13.78
N PRO A 332 6.53 -10.30 14.70
CA PRO A 332 6.47 -10.70 16.11
C PRO A 332 5.23 -10.17 16.84
N GLU A 333 4.58 -9.13 16.33
CA GLU A 333 3.34 -8.58 16.88
C GLU A 333 2.11 -9.43 16.55
N GLY A 334 2.18 -10.27 15.51
CA GLY A 334 1.05 -11.07 15.05
C GLY A 334 0.59 -12.09 16.10
N GLY A 335 -0.68 -11.98 16.51
CA GLY A 335 -1.28 -12.90 17.49
C GLY A 335 -0.91 -12.60 18.94
N VAL A 336 -0.27 -11.46 19.23
CA VAL A 336 0.00 -11.00 20.59
C VAL A 336 -1.21 -10.22 21.11
N GLY A 337 -1.95 -10.79 22.06
CA GLY A 337 -3.17 -10.18 22.57
C GLY A 337 -4.22 -10.03 21.45
N ASN A 338 -4.70 -8.81 21.21
CA ASN A 338 -5.64 -8.51 20.12
C ASN A 338 -4.93 -8.01 18.84
N LEU A 339 -3.60 -7.99 18.82
CA LEU A 339 -2.82 -7.44 17.71
C LEU A 339 -2.82 -8.39 16.51
N TYR A 340 -2.91 -7.79 15.33
CA TYR A 340 -2.68 -8.47 14.06
C TYR A 340 -1.67 -7.69 13.23
N ALA A 341 -0.73 -8.44 12.67
CA ALA A 341 0.35 -8.00 11.81
C ALA A 341 0.92 -9.24 11.10
N PRO A 342 1.63 -9.08 9.98
CA PRO A 342 1.77 -7.87 9.20
C PRO A 342 0.52 -7.62 8.34
N TYR A 343 0.23 -6.37 8.01
CA TYR A 343 -0.66 -6.00 6.91
C TYR A 343 -0.14 -4.74 6.23
N ASN A 344 -0.75 -4.33 5.11
CA ASN A 344 -0.30 -3.21 4.28
C ASN A 344 1.20 -3.29 3.95
N VAL A 345 1.64 -4.47 3.50
CA VAL A 345 3.03 -4.67 3.08
C VAL A 345 3.31 -3.82 1.85
N ALA A 346 4.32 -2.95 1.95
CA ALA A 346 4.76 -2.06 0.87
C ALA A 346 6.29 -2.08 0.75
N ALA A 347 6.80 -2.01 -0.46
CA ALA A 347 8.23 -1.96 -0.74
C ALA A 347 8.70 -0.52 -1.00
N HIS A 348 9.94 -0.22 -0.62
CA HIS A 348 10.53 1.13 -0.70
C HIS A 348 11.87 1.09 -1.46
N PRO A 349 11.86 0.81 -2.78
CA PRO A 349 13.08 0.72 -3.59
C PRO A 349 13.93 2.00 -3.57
N GLU A 350 13.35 3.16 -3.32
CA GLU A 350 14.00 4.47 -3.29
C GLU A 350 14.93 4.69 -2.10
N ILE A 351 14.72 3.98 -0.99
CA ILE A 351 15.61 3.98 0.19
C ILE A 351 16.39 2.67 0.31
N SER A 352 16.22 1.76 -0.65
CA SER A 352 16.88 0.46 -0.67
C SER A 352 18.27 0.57 -1.25
N LYS A 353 19.23 -0.18 -0.68
CA LYS A 353 20.59 -0.27 -1.24
C LYS A 353 20.65 -1.35 -2.33
N PRO A 354 21.66 -1.33 -3.21
CA PRO A 354 21.84 -2.38 -4.20
C PRO A 354 21.85 -3.78 -3.56
N GLY A 355 21.03 -4.68 -4.09
CA GLY A 355 20.93 -6.08 -3.63
C GLY A 355 20.02 -6.32 -2.41
N GLU A 356 19.41 -5.26 -1.86
CA GLU A 356 18.39 -5.37 -0.82
C GLU A 356 17.12 -4.60 -1.19
N LEU A 357 16.03 -4.91 -0.50
CA LEU A 357 14.74 -4.24 -0.60
C LEU A 357 14.24 -3.95 0.82
N VAL A 358 13.99 -2.69 1.12
CA VAL A 358 13.32 -2.26 2.36
C VAL A 358 11.83 -2.39 2.14
N VAL A 359 11.14 -3.00 3.10
CA VAL A 359 9.70 -3.27 3.09
C VAL A 359 9.13 -2.81 4.43
N SER A 360 7.99 -2.13 4.42
CA SER A 360 7.21 -1.87 5.64
C SER A 360 6.05 -2.85 5.78
N TYR A 361 5.54 -2.93 7.00
CA TYR A 361 4.20 -3.43 7.29
C TYR A 361 3.60 -2.63 8.45
N ASN A 362 2.28 -2.60 8.54
CA ASN A 362 1.56 -2.02 9.66
C ASN A 362 1.18 -3.06 10.71
N VAL A 363 0.97 -2.56 11.92
CA VAL A 363 0.42 -3.26 13.08
C VAL A 363 -0.92 -2.60 13.43
N ASN A 364 -1.88 -3.39 13.90
CA ASN A 364 -3.19 -2.90 14.35
C ASN A 364 -3.78 -3.88 15.37
N SER A 365 -4.93 -3.54 15.94
CA SER A 365 -5.63 -4.32 16.94
C SER A 365 -7.10 -4.52 16.58
N GLY A 366 -7.64 -5.68 16.94
CA GLY A 366 -9.08 -5.91 16.97
C GLY A 366 -9.81 -5.06 18.03
N ASN A 367 -9.08 -4.39 18.93
CA ASN A 367 -9.59 -3.48 19.94
C ASN A 367 -8.93 -2.09 19.79
N GLY A 368 -9.71 -1.07 19.44
CA GLY A 368 -9.17 0.28 19.22
C GLY A 368 -8.53 0.94 20.43
N ASP A 369 -8.90 0.53 21.66
CA ASP A 369 -8.25 1.03 22.88
C ASP A 369 -6.75 0.68 22.92
N ASP A 370 -6.35 -0.43 22.29
CA ASP A 370 -4.93 -0.83 22.22
C ASP A 370 -4.10 0.15 21.38
N LEU A 371 -4.71 0.82 20.39
CA LEU A 371 -4.05 1.83 19.55
C LEU A 371 -3.82 3.15 20.30
N LEU A 372 -4.66 3.44 21.31
CA LEU A 372 -4.54 4.61 22.17
C LEU A 372 -3.64 4.32 23.38
N ALA A 373 -3.61 3.07 23.85
CA ALA A 373 -2.77 2.65 24.97
C ALA A 373 -1.28 2.65 24.61
N ASP A 374 -0.93 2.34 23.36
CA ASP A 374 0.45 2.36 22.85
C ASP A 374 0.47 2.73 21.37
N ALA A 375 1.05 3.90 21.04
CA ALA A 375 1.17 4.39 19.68
C ALA A 375 1.92 3.42 18.75
N ASN A 376 2.80 2.55 19.28
CA ASN A 376 3.50 1.55 18.47
C ASN A 376 2.59 0.48 17.88
N ASN A 377 1.37 0.30 18.42
CA ASN A 377 0.36 -0.60 17.86
C ASN A 377 -0.26 -0.05 16.56
N CYS A 378 0.10 1.16 16.14
CA CYS A 378 -0.28 1.76 14.86
C CYS A 378 0.91 2.44 14.16
N ARG A 379 2.15 2.01 14.42
CA ARG A 379 3.34 2.51 13.71
C ARG A 379 3.86 1.48 12.72
N PRO A 380 4.43 1.92 11.57
CA PRO A 380 5.05 1.00 10.64
C PRO A 380 6.23 0.26 11.30
N ARG A 381 6.46 -0.95 10.82
CA ARG A 381 7.65 -1.75 11.09
C ARG A 381 8.37 -1.97 9.79
N PHE A 382 9.70 -1.97 9.83
CA PHE A 382 10.50 -2.14 8.63
C PHE A 382 11.28 -3.45 8.65
N VAL A 383 11.43 -4.04 7.47
CA VAL A 383 12.16 -5.26 7.20
C VAL A 383 13.08 -5.00 6.00
N THR A 384 14.31 -5.51 6.06
CA THR A 384 15.22 -5.52 4.92
C THR A 384 15.29 -6.94 4.36
N ILE A 385 14.95 -7.11 3.09
CA ILE A 385 15.06 -8.36 2.36
C ILE A 385 16.32 -8.32 1.49
N ARG A 386 17.20 -9.30 1.63
CA ARG A 386 18.42 -9.46 0.83
C ARG A 386 18.29 -10.66 -0.10
N PHE A 387 18.67 -10.49 -1.35
CA PHE A 387 18.66 -11.55 -2.35
C PHE A 387 20.07 -12.13 -2.49
N VAL A 388 20.37 -13.15 -1.67
CA VAL A 388 21.67 -13.80 -1.67
C VAL A 388 21.73 -14.87 -2.74
N ARG A 389 22.86 -15.00 -3.44
CA ARG A 389 23.06 -16.12 -4.37
C ARG A 389 23.03 -17.43 -3.58
N SER A 390 22.30 -18.40 -4.09
CA SER A 390 22.34 -19.75 -3.53
C SER A 390 23.78 -20.29 -3.62
N ALA A 391 24.28 -20.89 -2.54
CA ALA A 391 25.56 -21.60 -2.57
C ALA A 391 25.44 -22.76 -3.58
N ALA A 392 26.45 -22.90 -4.45
CA ALA A 392 26.51 -23.93 -5.48
C ALA A 392 26.75 -25.33 -4.91
#